data_AF-W7DIZ8-F1
#
_entry.id   AF-W7DIZ8-F1
#
_cell.length_a   1.000
_cell.length_b   1.000
_cell.length_c   1.000
_cell.angle_alpha   90.00
_cell.angle_beta   90.00
_cell.angle_gamma   90.00
#
_symmetry.space_group_name_H-M   'P 1'
#
loop_
_entity.id
_entity.type
_entity.pdbx_description
1 polymer ?
#
loop_
_entity_poly.entity_id
_entity_poly.type
_entity_poly.pdbx_seq_one_letter_code
_entity_poly.pdbx_strand_id
1 'polypeptide(L)'
;MDYMIYLAGEIHSDWRNELRERVRHISSVSFTFAGPEENHEKSDAIGEAVMGEQPNSYYKDLQASKINNLRTQLYLKKSGSCHCVFW
;
A
#
# COMPACT_ATOMS: atom_id res chain seq x y z
N MET A 1 -9.70 20.50 -0.72
CA MET A 1 -9.26 19.68 -1.87
C MET A 1 -8.56 18.49 -1.26
N ASP A 2 -8.91 17.28 -1.68
CA ASP A 2 -8.51 16.06 -0.98
C ASP A 2 -7.54 15.26 -1.84
N TYR A 3 -6.38 14.91 -1.28
CA TYR A 3 -5.34 14.15 -1.97
C TYR A 3 -5.19 12.78 -1.34
N MET A 4 -5.13 11.76 -2.19
CA MET A 4 -4.72 10.43 -1.80
C MET A 4 -3.32 10.16 -2.35
N ILE A 5 -2.38 9.94 -1.44
CA ILE A 5 -0.97 9.69 -1.76
C ILE A 5 -0.71 8.20 -1.52
N TYR A 6 -0.26 7.49 -2.56
CA TYR A 6 0.16 6.11 -2.46
C TYR A 6 1.69 6.04 -2.42
N LEU A 7 2.24 5.63 -1.28
CA LEU A 7 3.68 5.49 -1.06
C LEU A 7 4.11 4.10 -1.57
N ALA A 8 4.36 3.98 -2.87
CA ALA A 8 4.93 2.75 -3.45
C ALA A 8 6.44 2.70 -3.17
N GLY A 9 7.02 1.50 -3.13
CA GLY A 9 8.48 1.32 -3.06
C GLY A 9 9.15 1.90 -1.81
N GLU A 10 10.33 1.40 -1.47
CA GLU A 10 11.19 1.83 -0.34
C GLU A 10 10.52 2.03 1.04
N ILE A 11 10.73 1.06 1.93
CA ILE A 11 10.38 1.12 3.36
C ILE A 11 11.63 1.22 4.26
N HIS A 12 12.82 1.25 3.67
CA HIS A 12 14.09 1.16 4.37
C HIS A 12 14.70 2.53 4.73
N SER A 13 14.03 3.62 4.38
CA SER A 13 14.43 4.98 4.74
C SER A 13 13.25 5.81 5.23
N ASP A 14 13.55 6.93 5.90
CA ASP A 14 12.56 7.75 6.62
C ASP A 14 11.73 8.70 5.72
N TRP A 15 11.91 8.64 4.40
CA TRP A 15 11.30 9.58 3.45
C TRP A 15 9.77 9.67 3.58
N ARG A 16 9.10 8.55 3.91
CA ARG A 16 7.65 8.48 4.12
C ARG A 16 7.21 9.35 5.30
N ASN A 17 8.02 9.38 6.35
CA ASN A 17 7.77 10.19 7.55
C ASN A 17 8.08 11.66 7.27
N GLU A 18 9.19 11.94 6.58
CA GLU A 18 9.51 13.30 6.15
C GLU A 18 8.41 13.91 5.27
N LEU A 19 7.88 13.16 4.31
CA LEU A 19 6.80 13.63 3.44
C LEU A 19 5.54 13.99 4.24
N ARG A 20 5.15 13.12 5.18
CA ARG A 20 4.00 13.36 6.06
C ARG A 20 4.18 14.62 6.90
N GLU A 21 5.39 14.84 7.43
CA GLU A 21 5.68 16.03 8.22
C GLU A 21 5.64 17.30 7.37
N ARG A 22 6.26 17.28 6.18
CA ARG A 22 6.29 18.43 5.27
C ARG A 22 4.91 18.92 4.87
N VAL A 23 3.97 18.01 4.64
CA VAL A 23 2.61 18.39 4.20
C VAL A 23 1.64 18.65 5.36
N ARG A 24 2.01 18.30 6.60
CA ARG A 24 1.18 18.53 7.81
C ARG A 24 0.84 20.01 8.01
N HIS A 25 1.71 20.92 7.57
CA HIS A 25 1.52 22.37 7.72
C HIS A 25 0.55 22.98 6.71
N ILE A 26 0.10 22.24 5.70
CA ILE A 26 -0.80 22.74 4.65
C ILE A 26 -2.25 22.53 5.11
N SER A 27 -2.79 23.50 5.85
CA SER A 27 -4.11 23.40 6.50
C SER A 27 -5.31 23.46 5.55
N SER A 28 -5.14 23.91 4.31
CA SER A 28 -6.21 24.02 3.30
C SER A 28 -6.45 22.73 2.50
N VAL A 29 -5.67 21.68 2.77
CA VAL A 29 -5.63 20.44 1.98
C VAL A 29 -5.72 19.22 2.91
N SER A 30 -6.63 18.30 2.60
CA SER A 30 -6.72 17.02 3.31
C SER A 30 -5.84 15.99 2.60
N PHE A 31 -4.90 15.36 3.33
CA PHE A 31 -4.03 14.32 2.80
C PHE A 31 -4.37 12.96 3.43
N THR A 32 -4.66 11.97 2.59
CA THR A 32 -4.79 10.57 2.97
C THR A 32 -3.60 9.80 2.42
N PHE A 33 -2.88 9.06 3.26
CA PHE A 33 -1.75 8.24 2.86
C PHE A 33 -2.13 6.76 2.84
N ALA A 34 -1.72 6.05 1.81
CA ALA A 34 -1.82 4.59 1.69
C ALA A 34 -0.50 4.01 1.17
N GLY A 35 -0.30 2.70 1.29
CA GLY A 35 0.92 2.03 0.84
C GLY A 35 0.78 0.50 0.87
N PRO A 36 1.84 -0.22 0.46
CA PRO A 36 1.90 -1.68 0.55
C PRO A 36 1.91 -2.15 2.02
N GLU A 37 1.65 -3.44 2.24
CA GLU A 37 1.85 -4.06 3.55
C GLU A 37 3.34 -4.01 3.92
N GLU A 38 3.68 -3.37 5.03
CA GLU A 38 5.07 -3.24 5.49
C GLU A 38 5.50 -4.43 6.37
N ASN A 39 4.54 -5.23 6.86
CA ASN A 39 4.83 -6.47 7.58
C ASN A 39 4.99 -7.64 6.59
N HIS A 40 6.23 -8.06 6.38
CA HIS A 40 6.59 -9.16 5.48
C HIS A 40 5.81 -10.45 5.80
N GLU A 41 5.76 -10.89 7.05
CA GLU A 41 5.06 -12.14 7.43
C GLU A 41 3.56 -12.08 7.09
N LYS A 42 2.91 -10.95 7.37
CA LYS A 42 1.49 -10.75 7.03
C LYS A 42 1.28 -10.68 5.52
N SER A 43 2.20 -10.04 4.80
CA SER A 43 2.17 -9.93 3.34
C SER A 43 2.31 -11.28 2.66
N ASP A 44 3.20 -12.14 3.16
CA ASP A 44 3.46 -13.46 2.60
C ASP A 44 2.35 -14.46 2.94
N ALA A 45 1.75 -14.33 4.12
CA ALA A 45 0.64 -15.18 4.57
C ALA A 45 -0.73 -14.72 4.05
N ILE A 46 -0.84 -13.55 3.39
CA ILE A 46 -2.15 -12.97 3.04
C ILE A 46 -2.98 -13.88 2.12
N GLY A 47 -2.31 -14.63 1.24
CA GLY A 47 -2.94 -15.64 0.39
C GLY A 47 -3.71 -16.68 1.20
N GLU A 48 -3.05 -17.24 2.22
CA GLU A 48 -3.63 -18.25 3.10
C GLU A 48 -4.66 -17.67 4.06
N ALA A 49 -4.43 -16.46 4.57
CA ALA A 49 -5.35 -15.78 5.47
C ALA A 49 -6.72 -15.49 4.82
N VAL A 50 -6.76 -15.29 3.50
CA VAL A 50 -8.00 -14.97 2.76
C VAL A 50 -8.61 -16.20 2.10
N MET A 51 -7.79 -17.08 1.52
CA MET A 51 -8.26 -18.21 0.70
C MET A 51 -8.16 -19.58 1.39
N GLY A 52 -7.62 -19.62 2.62
CA GLY A 52 -7.31 -20.87 3.33
C GLY A 52 -5.95 -21.46 2.92
N GLU A 53 -5.58 -22.57 3.54
CA GLU A 53 -4.31 -23.27 3.30
C GLU A 53 -4.08 -23.55 1.81
N GLN A 54 -2.88 -23.23 1.32
CA GLN A 54 -2.55 -23.41 -0.09
C GLN A 54 -1.88 -24.78 -0.34
N PRO A 55 -2.06 -25.38 -1.53
CA PRO A 55 -1.57 -26.74 -1.80
C PRO A 55 -0.05 -26.91 -1.71
N ASN A 56 0.71 -25.83 -1.93
CA ASN A 56 2.16 -25.80 -1.84
C ASN A 56 2.67 -24.34 -1.77
N SER A 57 3.97 -24.18 -1.56
CA SER A 57 4.64 -22.87 -1.50
C SER A 57 4.44 -22.03 -2.77
N TYR A 58 4.44 -22.65 -3.94
CA TYR A 58 4.20 -21.92 -5.20
C TYR A 58 2.80 -21.26 -5.22
N TYR A 59 1.76 -21.97 -4.79
CA TYR A 59 0.42 -21.39 -4.71
C TYR A 59 0.29 -20.37 -3.59
N LYS A 60 0.96 -20.58 -2.45
CA LYS A 60 1.07 -19.58 -1.38
C LYS A 60 1.58 -18.24 -1.92
N ASP A 61 2.74 -18.27 -2.59
CA ASP A 61 3.36 -17.06 -3.15
C ASP A 61 2.50 -16.44 -4.25
N LEU A 62 1.90 -17.26 -5.12
CA LEU A 62 1.02 -16.81 -6.19
C LEU A 62 -0.22 -16.09 -5.65
N GLN A 63 -0.86 -16.64 -4.62
CA GLN A 63 -2.04 -16.00 -4.02
C GLN A 63 -1.66 -14.73 -3.25
N ALA A 64 -0.56 -14.75 -2.49
CA ALA A 64 -0.07 -13.56 -1.80
C ALA A 64 0.21 -12.42 -2.80
N SER A 65 0.92 -12.71 -3.89
CA SER A 65 1.19 -11.75 -4.98
C SER A 65 -0.08 -11.20 -5.61
N LYS A 66 -1.07 -12.04 -5.92
CA LYS A 66 -2.36 -11.61 -6.49
C LYS A 66 -3.11 -10.65 -5.58
N ILE A 67 -3.18 -10.95 -4.28
CA ILE A 67 -3.88 -10.11 -3.32
C ILE A 67 -3.16 -8.77 -3.13
N ASN A 68 -1.84 -8.77 -3.04
CA ASN A 68 -1.06 -7.53 -2.92
C ASN A 68 -1.18 -6.64 -4.18
N ASN A 69 -1.22 -7.26 -5.36
CA ASN A 69 -1.49 -6.54 -6.61
C ASN A 69 -2.91 -5.95 -6.63
N LEU A 70 -3.92 -6.72 -6.20
CA LEU A 70 -5.29 -6.23 -6.09
C LEU A 70 -5.39 -5.05 -5.10
N ARG A 71 -4.75 -5.16 -3.93
CA ARG A 71 -4.67 -4.07 -2.93
C ARG A 71 -4.15 -2.78 -3.56
N THR A 72 -3.03 -2.88 -4.28
CA THR A 72 -2.43 -1.74 -4.98
C THR A 72 -3.41 -1.16 -6.01
N GLN A 73 -4.03 -2.00 -6.84
CA GLN A 73 -5.00 -1.55 -7.86
C GLN A 73 -6.23 -0.87 -7.24
N LEU A 74 -6.72 -1.36 -6.10
CA LEU A 74 -7.84 -0.75 -5.40
C LEU A 74 -7.47 0.62 -4.83
N TYR A 75 -6.29 0.77 -4.24
CA TYR A 75 -5.81 2.06 -3.76
C TYR A 75 -5.62 3.07 -4.90
N LEU A 76 -5.10 2.63 -6.05
CA LEU A 76 -4.98 3.45 -7.26
C LEU A 76 -6.33 3.77 -7.94
N LYS A 77 -7.42 3.08 -7.58
CA LYS A 77 -8.77 3.39 -8.09
C LYS A 77 -9.59 4.25 -7.14
N LYS A 78 -9.27 4.28 -5.85
CA LYS A 78 -10.13 4.86 -4.81
C LYS A 78 -10.06 6.40 -4.72
N SER A 79 -9.06 7.06 -5.31
CA SER A 79 -8.96 8.53 -5.21
C SER A 79 -9.85 9.24 -6.23
N GLY A 80 -10.68 10.16 -5.74
CA GLY A 80 -11.58 10.98 -6.56
C GLY A 80 -10.97 12.28 -7.11
N SER A 81 -9.70 12.61 -6.83
CA SER A 81 -9.16 13.95 -7.21
C SER A 81 -7.71 13.98 -7.67
N CYS A 82 -6.79 13.19 -7.09
CA CYS A 82 -5.40 13.09 -7.55
C CYS A 82 -4.72 11.87 -6.92
N HIS A 83 -3.89 11.16 -7.70
CA HIS A 83 -3.04 10.07 -7.21
C HIS A 83 -1.59 10.43 -7.48
N CYS A 84 -0.77 10.44 -6.42
CA CYS A 84 0.68 10.53 -6.55
C CYS A 84 1.28 9.20 -6.11
N VAL A 85 2.03 8.57 -7.01
CA VAL A 85 2.81 7.36 -6.72
C VAL A 85 4.25 7.80 -6.60
N PHE A 86 4.80 7.67 -5.39
CA PHE A 86 6.23 7.77 -5.13
C PHE A 86 6.78 6.35 -5.13
N TRP A 87 8.01 6.14 -5.60
CA TRP A 87 8.72 4.85 -5.66
C TRP A 87 9.98 4.91 -4.81
#